data_AF-A0ABD1JGR6-F1
#
_entry.id   AF-A0ABD1JGR6-F1
#
_cell.length_a   1.000
_cell.length_b   1.000
_cell.length_c   1.000
_cell.angle_alpha   90.00
_cell.angle_beta   90.00
_cell.angle_gamma   90.00
#
_symmetry.space_group_name_H-M   'P 1'
#
loop_
_entity.id
_entity.type
_entity.pdbx_description
1 polymer ?
#
loop_
_entity_poly.entity_id
_entity_poly.type
_entity_poly.pdbx_seq_one_letter_code
_entity_poly.pdbx_strand_id
1 'polypeptide(L)'
;MDLFLGKVLVKNNRDRDELDTEREIVSKLQNRILMLFFGSWDSEPCQDFAPTLKDFYKRLMDSFYMERPSQLILIYVSLDSTEELQDKLLKKLPKWSLFLHHDDPYKQELGMRFQVQELPTVVVLRPDCSVLLPNAVSEICALGPDCFRQWQEAAEVIDRNFEMHVEFDNEKMRSVTDPIRKLKYKVEKKKRRWWHLTGWGGGRHHGDDTDDQDQDQDEELQEQNGDQNDNRDFKGPWA
;
A
#
# COMPACT_ATOMS: atom_id res chain seq x y z
N MET A 1 -17.65 12.20 -11.00
CA MET A 1 -16.50 12.25 -10.07
C MET A 1 -15.30 12.76 -10.86
N ASP A 2 -15.28 14.07 -11.15
CA ASP A 2 -14.63 14.54 -12.39
C ASP A 2 -13.26 15.19 -12.13
N LEU A 3 -12.89 15.37 -10.86
CA LEU A 3 -11.70 16.12 -10.44
C LEU A 3 -10.37 15.46 -10.82
N PHE A 4 -10.32 14.16 -11.06
CA PHE A 4 -9.08 13.44 -11.43
C PHE A 4 -9.24 12.61 -12.71
N LEU A 5 -10.28 12.86 -13.52
CA LEU A 5 -10.44 12.18 -14.80
C LEU A 5 -9.33 12.62 -15.76
N GLY A 6 -8.67 11.62 -16.38
CA GLY A 6 -7.52 11.87 -17.27
C GLY A 6 -6.27 12.39 -16.56
N LYS A 7 -6.16 12.23 -15.23
CA LYS A 7 -4.96 12.51 -14.43
C LYS A 7 -4.35 11.19 -13.95
N VAL A 8 -3.08 11.18 -13.60
CA VAL A 8 -2.43 10.00 -12.99
C VAL A 8 -2.25 10.26 -11.50
N LEU A 9 -2.77 9.35 -10.66
CA LEU A 9 -2.56 9.38 -9.22
C LEU A 9 -1.62 8.26 -8.80
N VAL A 10 -0.60 8.56 -8.00
CA VAL A 10 0.42 7.60 -7.58
C VAL A 10 0.18 7.20 -6.13
N LYS A 11 0.25 5.92 -5.79
CA LYS A 11 0.19 5.44 -4.40
C LYS A 11 1.51 5.74 -3.67
N ASN A 12 1.44 6.22 -2.43
CA ASN A 12 2.61 6.33 -1.54
C ASN A 12 3.03 4.95 -0.97
N ASN A 13 3.00 3.87 -1.75
CA ASN A 13 3.51 2.57 -1.34
C ASN A 13 5.03 2.47 -1.60
N ARG A 14 5.59 1.25 -1.70
CA ARG A 14 7.00 1.05 -2.05
C ARG A 14 7.21 1.16 -3.56
N ASP A 15 6.27 0.61 -4.31
CA ASP A 15 6.41 0.32 -5.74
C ASP A 15 5.89 1.48 -6.63
N ARG A 16 5.30 2.51 -6.01
CA ARG A 16 4.68 3.70 -6.63
C ARG A 16 3.64 3.32 -7.69
N ASP A 17 2.70 2.44 -7.32
CA ASP A 17 1.63 2.03 -8.24
C ASP A 17 0.90 3.28 -8.77
N GLU A 18 0.83 3.40 -10.08
CA GLU A 18 0.06 4.44 -10.75
C GLU A 18 -1.40 4.00 -10.89
N LEU A 19 -2.31 4.96 -10.81
CA LEU A 19 -3.72 4.87 -11.16
C LEU A 19 -3.89 5.79 -12.37
N ASP A 20 -3.69 5.25 -13.57
CA ASP A 20 -3.73 5.97 -14.85
C ASP A 20 -5.06 5.75 -15.60
N THR A 21 -5.77 4.66 -15.31
CA THR A 21 -7.09 4.41 -15.90
C THR A 21 -8.22 5.10 -15.13
N GLU A 22 -9.19 5.65 -15.86
CA GLU A 22 -10.43 6.20 -15.31
C GLU A 22 -11.12 5.23 -14.35
N ARG A 23 -11.12 3.93 -14.67
CA ARG A 23 -11.78 2.90 -13.84
C ARG A 23 -11.14 2.76 -12.48
N GLU A 24 -9.82 2.79 -12.39
CA GLU A 24 -9.09 2.68 -11.12
C GLU A 24 -9.26 3.93 -10.27
N ILE A 25 -9.16 5.11 -10.89
CA ILE A 25 -9.36 6.41 -10.23
C ILE A 25 -10.79 6.50 -9.69
N VAL A 26 -11.80 6.24 -10.52
CA VAL A 26 -13.20 6.23 -10.10
C VAL A 26 -13.42 5.18 -9.00
N SER A 27 -12.95 3.95 -9.18
CA SER A 27 -13.10 2.89 -8.17
C SER A 27 -12.45 3.23 -6.83
N LYS A 28 -11.33 3.97 -6.83
CA LYS A 28 -10.61 4.32 -5.59
C LYS A 28 -11.22 5.54 -4.88
N LEU A 29 -11.74 6.51 -5.64
CA LEU A 29 -12.25 7.78 -5.10
C LEU A 29 -13.77 7.78 -4.85
N GLN A 30 -14.57 7.05 -5.64
CA GLN A 30 -16.04 7.14 -5.62
C GLN A 30 -16.64 6.90 -4.22
N ASN A 31 -17.72 7.66 -3.92
CA ASN A 31 -18.46 7.58 -2.66
C ASN A 31 -17.62 7.81 -1.38
N ARG A 32 -16.46 8.45 -1.49
CA ARG A 32 -15.58 8.79 -0.36
C ARG A 32 -15.41 10.30 -0.23
N ILE A 33 -15.16 10.74 0.99
CA ILE A 33 -14.69 12.10 1.28
C ILE A 33 -13.21 12.17 0.84
N LEU A 34 -12.83 13.25 0.15
CA LEU A 34 -11.45 13.45 -0.29
C LEU A 34 -10.80 14.55 0.55
N MET A 35 -9.59 14.32 1.02
CA MET A 35 -8.71 15.33 1.60
C MET A 35 -7.62 15.67 0.61
N LEU A 36 -7.61 16.89 0.08
CA LEU A 36 -6.50 17.42 -0.69
C LEU A 36 -5.57 18.15 0.26
N PHE A 37 -4.44 17.53 0.58
CA PHE A 37 -3.39 18.16 1.39
C PHE A 37 -2.43 18.90 0.48
N PHE A 38 -2.47 20.23 0.54
CA PHE A 38 -1.51 21.13 -0.09
C PHE A 38 -0.39 21.43 0.90
N GLY A 39 0.85 21.17 0.49
CA GLY A 39 2.01 21.36 1.34
C GLY A 39 3.31 21.43 0.54
N SER A 40 4.37 21.77 1.26
CA SER A 40 5.75 21.71 0.78
C SER A 40 6.66 21.38 1.97
N TRP A 41 7.75 20.65 1.72
CA TRP A 41 8.82 20.42 2.68
C TRP A 41 9.52 21.72 3.13
N ASP A 42 9.62 22.72 2.26
CA ASP A 42 10.29 24.00 2.58
C ASP A 42 9.46 24.85 3.58
N SER A 43 8.22 24.46 3.87
CA SER A 43 7.37 25.03 4.92
C SER A 43 7.54 24.24 6.23
N GLU A 44 8.13 24.89 7.24
CA GLU A 44 8.21 24.36 8.62
C GLU A 44 6.82 24.00 9.19
N PRO A 45 5.76 24.83 9.07
CA PRO A 45 4.39 24.44 9.43
C PRO A 45 3.89 23.14 8.77
N CYS A 46 4.26 22.86 7.52
CA CYS A 46 3.89 21.59 6.87
C CYS A 46 4.66 20.40 7.46
N GLN A 47 5.92 20.60 7.82
CA GLN A 47 6.76 19.58 8.43
C GLN A 47 6.28 19.15 9.81
N ASP A 48 5.71 20.08 10.58
CA ASP A 48 5.13 19.86 11.91
C ASP A 48 3.71 19.30 11.86
N PHE A 49 2.91 19.70 10.85
CA PHE A 49 1.56 19.18 10.66
C PHE A 49 1.52 17.77 10.07
N ALA A 50 2.49 17.37 9.24
CA ALA A 50 2.46 16.07 8.55
C ALA A 50 2.38 14.84 9.50
N PRO A 51 3.08 14.79 10.66
CA PRO A 51 2.86 13.76 11.69
C PRO A 51 1.43 13.73 12.22
N THR A 52 0.86 14.89 12.56
CA THR A 52 -0.53 15.04 13.05
C THR A 52 -1.54 14.53 12.04
N LEU A 53 -1.39 14.91 10.76
CA LEU A 53 -2.24 14.44 9.66
C LEU A 53 -2.13 12.92 9.47
N LYS A 54 -0.92 12.35 9.60
CA LYS A 54 -0.70 10.91 9.50
C LYS A 54 -1.38 10.13 10.62
N ASP A 55 -1.26 10.60 11.87
CA ASP A 55 -1.88 9.94 13.01
C ASP A 55 -3.41 10.11 13.02
N PHE A 56 -3.91 11.28 12.63
CA PHE A 56 -5.33 11.53 12.37
C PHE A 56 -5.91 10.50 11.40
N TYR A 57 -5.37 10.43 10.18
CA TYR A 57 -5.91 9.53 9.17
C TYR A 57 -5.70 8.06 9.56
N LYS A 58 -4.58 7.70 10.21
CA LYS A 58 -4.36 6.32 10.67
C LYS A 58 -5.46 5.85 11.62
N ARG A 59 -5.93 6.71 12.54
CA ARG A 59 -7.05 6.40 13.43
C ARG A 59 -8.38 6.26 12.67
N LEU A 60 -8.58 7.01 11.60
CA LEU A 60 -9.77 6.90 10.75
C LEU A 60 -9.79 5.63 9.87
N MET A 61 -8.62 5.09 9.52
CA MET A 61 -8.47 3.83 8.78
C MET A 61 -8.46 2.58 9.67
N ASP A 62 -8.46 2.74 10.99
CA ASP A 62 -8.35 1.62 11.92
C ASP A 62 -9.75 1.11 12.30
N SER A 63 -10.03 -0.15 11.95
CA SER A 63 -11.31 -0.82 12.20
C SER A 63 -11.69 -0.93 13.67
N PHE A 64 -10.74 -0.77 14.60
CA PHE A 64 -11.04 -0.71 16.04
C PHE A 64 -11.70 0.61 16.47
N TYR A 65 -11.54 1.68 15.69
CA TYR A 65 -12.06 3.02 16.00
C TYR A 65 -13.21 3.44 15.07
N MET A 66 -13.34 2.80 13.91
CA MET A 66 -14.32 3.13 12.87
C MET A 66 -15.00 1.86 12.34
N GLU A 67 -16.34 1.80 12.40
CA GLU A 67 -17.12 0.70 11.81
C GLU A 67 -16.92 0.56 10.29
N ARG A 68 -16.51 1.63 9.61
CA ARG A 68 -16.20 1.67 8.17
C ARG A 68 -14.95 2.51 7.91
N PRO A 69 -13.73 1.94 7.97
CA PRO A 69 -12.49 2.67 7.73
C PRO A 69 -12.31 3.17 6.28
N SER A 70 -13.21 2.82 5.36
CA SER A 70 -13.03 3.03 3.91
C SER A 70 -13.56 4.37 3.37
N GLN A 71 -14.15 5.26 4.17
CA GLN A 71 -14.90 6.42 3.64
C GLN A 71 -14.06 7.68 3.34
N LEU A 72 -12.74 7.63 3.52
CA LEU A 72 -11.84 8.78 3.38
C LEU A 72 -10.65 8.44 2.47
N ILE A 73 -10.23 9.39 1.62
CA ILE A 73 -9.00 9.31 0.80
C ILE A 73 -8.16 10.58 0.98
N LEU A 74 -6.86 10.42 1.28
CA LEU A 74 -5.88 11.50 1.34
C LEU A 74 -5.07 11.56 0.05
N ILE A 75 -5.08 12.72 -0.60
CA ILE A 75 -4.30 13.03 -1.80
C ILE A 75 -3.35 14.17 -1.47
N TYR A 76 -2.04 13.94 -1.60
CA TYR A 76 -1.02 14.97 -1.44
C TYR A 76 -0.79 15.73 -2.75
N VAL A 77 -0.87 17.06 -2.68
CA VAL A 77 -0.56 17.98 -3.76
C VAL A 77 0.68 18.78 -3.35
N SER A 78 1.84 18.35 -3.86
CA SER A 78 3.11 19.02 -3.60
C SER A 78 3.22 20.36 -4.32
N LEU A 79 3.47 21.42 -3.54
CA LEU A 79 3.89 22.73 -4.03
C LEU A 79 5.41 22.94 -3.84
N ASP A 80 6.16 21.84 -3.74
CA ASP A 80 7.62 21.86 -3.67
C ASP A 80 8.27 22.32 -4.98
N SER A 81 9.51 22.78 -4.89
CA SER A 81 10.32 23.16 -6.05
C SER A 81 11.02 21.99 -6.75
N THR A 82 11.20 20.84 -6.06
CA THR A 82 11.85 19.64 -6.61
C THR A 82 11.19 18.34 -6.12
N GLU A 83 11.40 17.24 -6.86
CA GLU A 83 10.87 15.92 -6.50
C GLU A 83 11.46 15.41 -5.18
N GLU A 84 12.74 15.67 -4.88
CA GLU A 84 13.38 15.19 -3.64
C GLU A 84 12.79 15.84 -2.38
N LEU A 85 12.19 17.03 -2.50
CA LEU A 85 11.47 17.71 -1.42
C LEU A 85 10.08 17.08 -1.22
N GLN A 86 9.35 16.86 -2.32
CA GLN A 86 8.10 16.08 -2.33
C GLN A 86 8.28 14.71 -1.66
N ASP A 87 9.37 14.02 -1.99
CA ASP A 87 9.74 12.71 -1.43
C ASP A 87 10.05 12.74 0.08
N LYS A 88 10.60 13.83 0.60
CA LYS A 88 10.83 13.99 2.05
C LYS A 88 9.51 14.12 2.80
N LEU A 89 8.54 14.88 2.27
CA LEU A 89 7.23 15.01 2.92
C LEU A 89 6.39 13.73 2.77
N LEU A 90 6.44 13.06 1.61
CA LEU A 90 5.79 11.76 1.40
C LEU A 90 6.23 10.68 2.41
N LYS A 91 7.49 10.71 2.88
CA LYS A 91 7.98 9.82 3.96
C LYS A 91 7.36 10.11 5.33
N LYS A 92 7.00 11.36 5.62
CA LYS A 92 6.22 11.74 6.81
C LYS A 92 4.74 11.37 6.66
N LEU A 93 4.21 11.35 5.45
CA LEU A 93 2.82 10.98 5.16
C LEU A 93 2.57 9.45 5.21
N PRO A 94 1.29 9.03 5.17
CA PRO A 94 0.93 7.61 5.27
C PRO A 94 1.02 6.82 3.96
N LYS A 95 1.22 5.49 4.08
CA LYS A 95 1.43 4.59 2.94
C LYS A 95 0.21 4.31 2.06
N TRP A 96 -1.00 4.61 2.54
CA TRP A 96 -2.25 4.50 1.78
C TRP A 96 -2.74 5.85 1.21
N SER A 97 -1.95 6.91 1.33
CA SER A 97 -2.20 8.18 0.62
C SER A 97 -1.86 8.07 -0.86
N LEU A 98 -2.54 8.88 -1.68
CA LEU A 98 -2.22 9.11 -3.09
C LEU A 98 -1.47 10.44 -3.24
N PHE A 99 -0.82 10.66 -4.38
CA PHE A 99 -0.20 11.94 -4.73
C PHE A 99 -0.17 12.17 -6.25
N LEU A 100 0.04 13.41 -6.66
CA LEU A 100 0.33 13.79 -8.05
C LEU A 100 1.84 13.84 -8.31
N HIS A 101 2.26 13.42 -9.50
CA HIS A 101 3.65 13.52 -9.96
C HIS A 101 4.21 14.93 -9.82
N HIS A 102 5.53 15.05 -9.60
CA HIS A 102 6.15 16.34 -9.35
C HIS A 102 5.98 17.32 -10.53
N ASP A 103 6.07 16.81 -11.75
CA ASP A 103 5.97 17.60 -12.98
C ASP A 103 4.52 17.82 -13.47
N ASP A 104 3.50 17.31 -12.76
CA ASP A 104 2.10 17.48 -13.19
C ASP A 104 1.64 18.95 -12.99
N PRO A 105 1.34 19.70 -14.07
CA PRO A 105 0.86 21.07 -13.97
C PRO A 105 -0.49 21.19 -13.24
N TYR A 106 -1.23 20.08 -13.12
CA TYR A 106 -2.51 20.03 -12.42
C TYR A 106 -2.39 20.40 -10.93
N LYS A 107 -1.21 20.23 -10.32
CA LYS A 107 -0.95 20.70 -8.94
C LYS A 107 -1.19 22.21 -8.79
N GLN A 108 -0.80 23.00 -9.80
CA GLN A 108 -1.02 24.46 -9.82
C GLN A 108 -2.50 24.80 -10.10
N GLU A 109 -3.14 24.08 -11.01
CA GLU A 109 -4.57 24.23 -11.31
C GLU A 109 -5.44 23.98 -10.06
N LEU A 110 -5.14 22.92 -9.31
CA LEU A 110 -5.80 22.60 -8.04
C LEU A 110 -5.60 23.70 -6.99
N GLY A 111 -4.37 24.20 -6.84
CA GLY A 111 -4.08 25.29 -5.90
C GLY A 111 -4.87 26.56 -6.20
N MET A 112 -4.97 26.94 -7.47
CA MET A 112 -5.80 28.08 -7.92
C MET A 112 -7.30 27.80 -7.74
N ARG A 113 -7.77 26.62 -8.15
CA ARG A 113 -9.19 26.21 -8.09
C ARG A 113 -9.75 26.23 -6.67
N PHE A 114 -8.96 25.81 -5.69
CA PHE A 114 -9.34 25.82 -4.27
C PHE A 114 -8.82 27.03 -3.50
N GLN A 115 -8.25 28.03 -4.17
CA GLN A 115 -7.81 29.31 -3.60
C GLN A 115 -6.85 29.14 -2.42
N VAL A 116 -5.87 28.23 -2.55
CA VAL A 116 -4.88 27.93 -1.51
C VAL A 116 -3.93 29.12 -1.37
N GLN A 117 -4.05 29.88 -0.26
CA GLN A 117 -3.22 31.06 0.03
C GLN A 117 -2.08 30.78 1.02
N GLU A 118 -2.22 29.75 1.86
CA GLU A 118 -1.30 29.42 2.95
C GLU A 118 -1.01 27.91 3.02
N LEU A 119 0.09 27.54 3.67
CA LEU A 119 0.50 26.14 3.84
C LEU A 119 0.83 25.87 5.31
N PRO A 120 0.41 24.72 5.88
CA PRO A 120 -0.40 23.66 5.25
C PRO A 120 -1.85 24.09 5.01
N THR A 121 -2.46 23.58 3.94
CA THR A 121 -3.91 23.65 3.72
C THR A 121 -4.46 22.25 3.44
N VAL A 122 -5.58 21.88 4.07
CA VAL A 122 -6.29 20.63 3.80
C VAL A 122 -7.71 20.96 3.34
N VAL A 123 -7.97 20.84 2.04
CA VAL A 123 -9.32 21.01 1.48
C VAL A 123 -10.06 19.68 1.63
N VAL A 124 -11.24 19.69 2.25
CA VAL A 124 -12.11 18.53 2.36
C VAL A 124 -13.22 18.64 1.32
N LEU A 125 -13.40 17.58 0.53
CA LEU A 125 -14.39 17.49 -0.54
C LEU A 125 -15.42 16.40 -0.24
N ARG A 126 -16.67 16.66 -0.59
CA ARG A 126 -17.73 15.64 -0.64
C ARG A 126 -17.48 14.66 -1.80
N PRO A 127 -18.19 13.51 -1.86
CA PRO A 127 -18.05 12.54 -2.95
C PRO A 127 -18.43 13.04 -4.36
N ASP A 128 -19.07 14.20 -4.49
CA ASP A 128 -19.36 14.89 -5.75
C ASP A 128 -18.25 15.88 -6.17
N CYS A 129 -17.13 15.90 -5.46
CA CYS A 129 -16.03 16.88 -5.55
C CYS A 129 -16.39 18.33 -5.17
N SER A 130 -17.57 18.59 -4.57
CA SER A 130 -17.88 19.91 -3.99
C SER A 130 -17.07 20.16 -2.71
N VAL A 131 -16.71 21.41 -2.44
CA VAL A 131 -16.00 21.78 -1.21
C VAL A 131 -16.92 21.61 -0.02
N LEU A 132 -16.49 20.77 0.93
CA LEU A 132 -17.10 20.63 2.25
C LEU A 132 -16.50 21.65 3.22
N LEU A 133 -15.17 21.72 3.25
CA LEU A 133 -14.41 22.63 4.11
C LEU A 133 -13.14 23.11 3.36
N PRO A 134 -12.87 24.43 3.25
CA PRO A 134 -11.75 24.94 2.47
C PRO A 134 -10.39 24.75 3.14
N ASN A 135 -10.30 24.80 4.48
CA ASN A 135 -9.09 24.43 5.21
C ASN A 135 -9.44 23.73 6.53
N ALA A 136 -9.06 22.46 6.66
CA ALA A 136 -9.34 21.59 7.79
C ALA A 136 -8.21 21.50 8.83
N VAL A 137 -7.07 22.18 8.61
CA VAL A 137 -5.89 22.07 9.50
C VAL A 137 -6.23 22.40 10.96
N SER A 138 -7.03 23.45 11.19
CA SER A 138 -7.48 23.85 12.53
C SER A 138 -8.40 22.80 13.18
N GLU A 139 -9.38 22.26 12.45
CA GLU A 139 -10.27 21.21 12.94
C GLU A 139 -9.52 19.91 13.27
N ILE A 140 -8.61 19.48 12.40
CA ILE A 140 -7.79 18.27 12.60
C ILE A 140 -6.92 18.42 13.86
N CYS A 141 -6.31 19.59 14.07
CA CYS A 141 -5.48 19.85 15.24
C CYS A 141 -6.28 20.00 16.54
N ALA A 142 -7.49 20.56 16.49
CA ALA A 142 -8.30 20.85 17.67
C ALA A 142 -9.20 19.69 18.10
N LEU A 143 -9.79 18.96 17.15
CA LEU A 143 -10.78 17.90 17.39
C LEU A 143 -10.23 16.50 17.11
N GLY A 144 -9.12 16.38 16.37
CA GLY A 144 -8.61 15.08 15.94
C GLY A 144 -9.69 14.28 15.18
N PRO A 145 -9.74 12.95 15.31
CA PRO A 145 -10.70 12.09 14.62
C PRO A 145 -12.18 12.47 14.75
N ASP A 146 -12.57 13.21 15.80
CA ASP A 146 -13.97 13.51 16.10
C ASP A 146 -14.61 14.48 15.08
N CYS A 147 -13.82 15.30 14.36
CA CYS A 147 -14.35 16.13 13.27
C CYS A 147 -14.86 15.29 12.09
N PHE A 148 -14.33 14.08 11.89
CA PHE A 148 -14.70 13.24 10.74
C PHE A 148 -16.18 12.85 10.75
N ARG A 149 -16.79 12.65 11.93
CA ARG A 149 -18.24 12.40 12.05
C ARG A 149 -19.05 13.57 11.49
N GLN A 150 -18.66 14.80 11.83
CA GLN A 150 -19.33 16.02 11.35
C GLN A 150 -19.19 16.13 9.82
N TRP A 151 -18.03 15.74 9.27
CA TRP A 151 -17.83 15.70 7.82
C TRP A 151 -18.67 14.61 7.13
N GLN A 152 -18.83 13.43 7.74
CA GLN A 152 -19.70 12.36 7.22
C GLN A 152 -21.18 12.78 7.19
N GLU A 153 -21.65 13.45 8.25
CA GLU A 153 -22.99 14.03 8.34
C GLU A 153 -23.20 15.11 7.27
N ALA A 154 -22.32 16.12 7.21
CA ALA A 154 -22.42 17.26 6.28
C ALA A 154 -22.08 16.94 4.80
N ALA A 155 -21.58 15.73 4.52
CA ALA A 155 -21.40 15.19 3.18
C ALA A 155 -22.51 14.22 2.75
N GLU A 156 -23.51 13.96 3.61
CA GLU A 156 -24.60 12.99 3.38
C GLU A 156 -24.08 11.56 3.05
N VAL A 157 -22.89 11.22 3.56
CA VAL A 157 -22.21 9.93 3.27
C VAL A 157 -22.79 8.78 4.09
N ILE A 158 -23.51 9.11 5.18
CA ILE A 158 -24.14 8.14 6.08
C ILE A 158 -25.22 7.31 5.37
N ASP A 159 -25.98 7.91 4.45
CA ASP A 159 -27.12 7.25 3.78
C ASP A 159 -26.77 6.60 2.43
N ARG A 160 -25.61 6.91 1.83
CA ARG A 160 -25.14 6.22 0.60
C ARG A 160 -24.67 4.77 0.85
N ASN A 161 -24.80 4.30 2.08
CA ASN A 161 -24.43 2.98 2.60
C ASN A 161 -25.11 1.75 1.96
N PHE A 162 -26.01 1.94 0.99
CA PHE A 162 -26.67 0.83 0.28
C PHE A 162 -25.89 0.29 -0.93
N GLU A 163 -24.88 1.03 -1.44
CA GLU A 163 -23.94 0.45 -2.39
C GLU A 163 -22.91 -0.40 -1.65
N MET A 164 -22.99 -1.72 -1.85
CA MET A 164 -22.08 -2.68 -1.22
C MET A 164 -20.63 -2.30 -1.52
N HIS A 165 -19.80 -2.26 -0.48
CA HIS A 165 -18.36 -2.23 -0.62
C HIS A 165 -17.93 -3.53 -1.32
N VAL A 166 -17.65 -3.47 -2.62
CA VAL A 166 -17.00 -4.58 -3.32
C VAL A 166 -15.58 -4.62 -2.77
N GLU A 167 -15.34 -5.54 -1.84
CA GLU A 167 -14.04 -5.79 -1.23
C GLU A 167 -13.05 -6.31 -2.30
N PHE A 168 -12.42 -5.36 -3.00
CA PHE A 168 -11.25 -5.59 -3.82
C PHE A 168 -9.99 -5.16 -3.06
N ASP A 169 -9.68 -5.92 -2.01
CA ASP A 169 -8.36 -6.00 -1.40
C ASP A 169 -8.23 -7.40 -0.76
N ASN A 170 -7.66 -8.37 -1.48
CA ASN A 170 -6.33 -8.91 -1.15
C ASN A 170 -5.88 -9.97 -2.18
N GLU A 171 -4.58 -10.29 -2.17
CA GLU A 171 -3.93 -11.22 -3.09
C GLU A 171 -4.59 -12.62 -3.20
N LYS A 172 -4.64 -13.12 -4.44
CA LYS A 172 -4.67 -14.57 -4.75
C LYS A 172 -5.77 -15.37 -4.02
N MET A 173 -7.04 -15.10 -4.34
CA MET A 173 -8.06 -16.17 -4.36
C MET A 173 -7.71 -17.21 -5.45
N ARG A 174 -6.68 -18.02 -5.21
CA ARG A 174 -6.57 -19.34 -5.83
C ARG A 174 -7.78 -20.13 -5.35
N SER A 175 -8.49 -20.74 -6.29
CA SER A 175 -9.61 -21.61 -5.92
C SER A 175 -9.10 -22.69 -4.97
N VAL A 176 -9.88 -23.07 -3.95
CA VAL A 176 -9.61 -24.30 -3.16
C VAL A 176 -9.50 -25.54 -4.05
N THR A 177 -10.00 -25.48 -5.29
CA THR A 177 -9.84 -26.52 -6.32
C THR A 177 -8.63 -26.35 -7.24
N ASP A 178 -7.80 -25.31 -7.13
CA ASP A 178 -6.58 -25.14 -7.96
C ASP A 178 -5.55 -26.27 -7.80
N PRO A 179 -5.28 -26.79 -6.58
CA PRO A 179 -4.44 -27.99 -6.42
C PRO A 179 -5.00 -29.19 -7.20
N ILE A 180 -6.33 -29.36 -7.17
CA ILE A 180 -7.05 -30.45 -7.83
C ILE A 180 -7.06 -30.27 -9.36
N ARG A 181 -7.25 -29.04 -9.86
CA ARG A 181 -7.15 -28.70 -11.28
C ARG A 181 -5.75 -29.01 -11.83
N LYS A 182 -4.68 -28.63 -11.11
CA LYS A 182 -3.31 -28.96 -11.50
C LYS A 182 -3.05 -30.47 -11.56
N LEU A 183 -3.66 -31.26 -10.66
CA LEU A 183 -3.59 -32.72 -10.73
C LEU A 183 -4.33 -33.28 -11.96
N LYS A 184 -5.55 -32.79 -12.23
CA LYS A 184 -6.42 -33.28 -13.31
C LYS A 184 -5.88 -33.00 -14.72
N TYR A 185 -5.13 -31.91 -14.91
CA TYR A 185 -4.57 -31.52 -16.21
C TYR A 185 -3.07 -31.85 -16.37
N LYS A 186 -2.50 -32.70 -15.51
CA LYS A 186 -1.11 -33.16 -15.65
C LYS A 186 -0.99 -34.13 -16.85
N VAL A 187 -0.83 -33.58 -18.05
CA VAL A 187 -0.59 -34.35 -19.28
C VAL A 187 0.67 -35.19 -19.12
N GLU A 188 0.48 -36.51 -19.07
CA GLU A 188 1.53 -37.48 -18.88
C GLU A 188 2.44 -37.53 -20.13
N LYS A 189 3.66 -36.99 -20.01
CA LYS A 189 4.69 -37.11 -21.06
C LYS A 189 5.12 -38.59 -21.19
N LYS A 190 4.46 -39.32 -22.09
CA LYS A 190 4.74 -40.73 -22.40
C LYS A 190 6.23 -40.97 -22.68
N LYS A 191 6.87 -41.76 -21.82
CA LYS A 191 8.14 -42.47 -22.11
C LYS A 191 7.97 -43.29 -23.40
N ARG A 192 8.81 -43.07 -24.41
CA ARG A 192 9.05 -44.05 -25.48
C ARG A 192 10.48 -44.55 -25.39
N ARG A 193 10.65 -45.81 -24.98
CA ARG A 193 11.89 -46.58 -25.17
C ARG A 193 11.86 -47.21 -26.57
N TRP A 194 13.02 -47.34 -27.22
CA TRP A 194 13.24 -48.23 -28.36
C TRP A 194 14.64 -48.86 -28.20
N TRP A 195 14.78 -50.17 -28.45
CA TRP A 195 16.04 -50.93 -28.45
C TRP A 195 16.13 -51.79 -29.74
N HIS A 196 17.25 -52.32 -30.23
CA HIS A 196 18.69 -52.18 -29.92
C HIS A 196 19.44 -52.08 -31.29
N LEU A 197 20.72 -51.68 -31.32
CA LEU A 197 21.77 -52.59 -31.85
C LEU A 197 23.22 -52.16 -31.55
N THR A 198 24.03 -53.16 -31.14
CA THR A 198 25.49 -53.31 -31.31
C THR A 198 26.45 -52.14 -31.09
N GLY A 199 27.35 -52.32 -30.10
CA GLY A 199 28.50 -51.44 -29.87
C GLY A 199 29.49 -51.95 -28.83
N TRP A 200 29.88 -53.23 -28.88
CA TRP A 200 31.02 -53.72 -28.07
C TRP A 200 32.32 -53.34 -28.77
N GLY A 201 33.22 -52.60 -28.08
CA GLY A 201 34.63 -52.54 -28.48
C GLY A 201 35.34 -51.21 -28.19
N GLY A 202 36.43 -51.30 -27.41
CA GLY A 202 37.56 -50.35 -27.48
C GLY A 202 37.43 -49.06 -26.68
N GLY A 203 37.93 -49.06 -25.43
CA GLY A 203 38.22 -47.81 -24.72
C GLY A 203 39.65 -47.30 -24.99
N ARG A 204 39.92 -46.03 -24.64
CA ARG A 204 41.21 -45.55 -24.13
C ARG A 204 41.07 -44.18 -23.45
N HIS A 205 42.01 -43.90 -22.54
CA HIS A 205 42.05 -42.73 -21.65
C HIS A 205 42.39 -41.40 -22.35
N HIS A 206 41.72 -40.33 -21.92
CA HIS A 206 42.24 -39.06 -21.35
C HIS A 206 41.03 -38.11 -21.23
N GLY A 207 40.81 -37.30 -20.18
CA GLY A 207 41.62 -36.96 -19.01
C GLY A 207 41.55 -35.44 -18.81
N ASP A 208 41.15 -34.99 -17.61
CA ASP A 208 40.99 -33.59 -17.16
C ASP A 208 39.92 -32.75 -17.92
N ASP A 209 39.29 -31.71 -17.41
CA ASP A 209 38.92 -31.27 -16.04
C ASP A 209 37.73 -30.30 -16.27
N THR A 210 36.72 -30.15 -15.43
CA THR A 210 36.74 -29.38 -14.17
C THR A 210 35.36 -29.45 -13.51
N ASP A 211 35.34 -29.32 -12.18
CA ASP A 211 34.17 -29.01 -11.34
C ASP A 211 33.61 -27.59 -11.68
N ASP A 212 32.45 -27.11 -11.23
CA ASP A 212 31.78 -27.27 -9.93
C ASP A 212 30.25 -27.45 -10.00
N GLN A 213 29.72 -28.08 -8.96
CA GLN A 213 28.30 -28.08 -8.60
C GLN A 213 28.08 -27.11 -7.45
N ASP A 214 27.01 -26.31 -7.49
CA ASP A 214 26.42 -25.75 -6.27
C ASP A 214 25.03 -26.36 -6.06
N GLN A 215 24.91 -27.10 -4.95
CA GLN A 215 23.67 -27.42 -4.24
C GLN A 215 23.50 -26.29 -3.18
N ASP A 216 22.35 -25.96 -2.57
CA ASP A 216 21.32 -26.73 -1.87
C ASP A 216 19.99 -25.93 -1.94
N GLN A 217 18.78 -26.49 -1.99
CA GLN A 217 18.07 -27.41 -1.08
C GLN A 217 17.54 -26.80 0.24
N ASP A 218 16.22 -26.87 0.33
CA ASP A 218 15.33 -26.33 1.37
C ASP A 218 15.48 -27.01 2.75
N GLU A 219 15.19 -26.28 3.83
CA GLU A 219 14.94 -26.84 5.17
C GLU A 219 13.49 -26.61 5.64
N GLU A 220 12.83 -27.65 6.16
CA GLU A 220 11.54 -27.57 6.85
C GLU A 220 11.61 -28.27 8.23
N LEU A 221 11.08 -27.56 9.24
CA LEU A 221 10.36 -28.07 10.42
C LEU A 221 11.03 -29.01 11.46
N GLN A 222 11.13 -28.45 12.67
CA GLN A 222 10.76 -29.05 13.98
C GLN A 222 11.50 -30.28 14.52
N GLU A 223 12.23 -30.09 15.63
CA GLU A 223 12.43 -31.13 16.65
C GLU A 223 11.60 -30.87 17.92
N GLN A 224 11.19 -31.95 18.57
CA GLN A 224 10.45 -31.98 19.83
C GLN A 224 11.37 -32.42 20.98
N ASN A 225 11.02 -32.00 22.21
CA ASN A 225 11.17 -32.71 23.48
C ASN A 225 12.43 -33.57 23.76
N GLY A 226 13.09 -33.31 24.91
CA GLY A 226 13.48 -34.43 25.79
C GLY A 226 14.79 -34.32 26.59
N ASP A 227 14.64 -33.93 27.86
CA ASP A 227 15.34 -34.49 29.03
C ASP A 227 16.87 -34.40 29.26
N GLN A 228 17.20 -33.85 30.45
CA GLN A 228 18.14 -34.37 31.47
C GLN A 228 19.67 -34.41 31.16
N ASN A 229 20.59 -34.08 32.08
CA ASN A 229 20.53 -33.65 33.50
C ASN A 229 21.88 -32.96 33.91
N ASP A 230 21.98 -32.57 35.18
CA ASP A 230 23.21 -32.40 36.00
C ASP A 230 23.91 -31.03 36.10
N ASN A 231 23.25 -30.14 36.86
CA ASN A 231 23.63 -29.84 38.25
C ASN A 231 25.05 -29.31 38.58
N ARG A 232 25.09 -28.04 39.01
CA ARG A 232 25.96 -27.35 40.02
C ARG A 232 26.11 -25.86 39.67
N ASP A 233 26.19 -24.89 40.58
CA ASP A 233 25.76 -24.82 41.99
C ASP A 233 25.82 -23.33 42.43
N PHE A 234 25.07 -22.97 43.48
CA PHE A 234 25.32 -21.85 44.43
C PHE A 234 25.12 -20.35 44.08
N LYS A 235 24.24 -19.73 44.90
CA LYS A 235 24.22 -18.35 45.46
C LYS A 235 23.99 -17.17 44.49
N GLY A 236 22.87 -16.44 44.54
CA GLY A 236 22.20 -15.89 45.72
C GLY A 236 22.48 -14.37 45.82
N PRO A 237 21.50 -13.46 45.67
CA PRO A 237 21.74 -12.01 45.54
C PRO A 237 21.63 -11.26 46.88
N TRP A 238 22.39 -10.15 47.03
CA TRP A 238 22.04 -8.95 47.79
C TRP A 238 23.10 -7.84 47.60
N ALA A 239 22.73 -6.77 46.89
CA ALA A 239 23.23 -5.40 47.02
C ALA A 239 22.28 -4.48 46.22
#